data_AF-A0A969SED7-F1
#
_entry.id   AF-A0A969SED7-F1
#
_cell.length_a   1.000
_cell.length_b   1.000
_cell.length_c   1.000
_cell.angle_alpha   90.00
_cell.angle_beta   90.00
_cell.angle_gamma   90.00
#
_symmetry.space_group_name_H-M   'P 1'
#
loop_
_entity.id
_entity.type
_entity.pdbx_description
1 polymer ?
#
loop_
_entity_poly.entity_id
_entity_poly.type
_entity_poly.pdbx_seq_one_letter_code
_entity_poly.pdbx_strand_id
1 'polypeptide(L)'
;MDWRLLGLSFVTVFLSELGDKSQVAAIALGGSSKSPKAVFLGTAAALLLASLIGVLIGEGSATLLPPPLVKGAAALGFLVMGVRLLWFGEVEAVAGAIASTTVDPTESAIQTEAAAEPIEQ
;
A
#
# COMPACT_ATOMS: atom_id res chain seq x y z
N MET A 1 -7.13 -33.28 -0.70
CA MET A 1 -6.84 -31.88 -0.35
C MET A 1 -6.63 -31.14 -1.65
N ASP A 2 -7.44 -30.12 -1.91
CA ASP A 2 -7.51 -29.50 -3.24
C ASP A 2 -6.34 -28.53 -3.44
N TRP A 3 -5.26 -29.00 -4.07
CA TRP A 3 -4.07 -28.18 -4.35
C TRP A 3 -4.38 -26.91 -5.15
N ARG A 4 -5.48 -26.92 -5.90
CA ARG A 4 -5.99 -25.75 -6.62
C ARG A 4 -6.42 -24.64 -5.66
N LEU A 5 -7.12 -24.98 -4.58
CA LEU A 5 -7.57 -24.00 -3.58
C LEU A 5 -6.38 -23.42 -2.80
N LEU A 6 -5.40 -24.26 -2.49
CA LEU A 6 -4.15 -23.81 -1.85
C LEU A 6 -3.40 -22.83 -2.77
N GLY A 7 -3.22 -23.17 -4.05
CA GLY A 7 -2.58 -22.29 -5.02
C GLY A 7 -3.32 -20.96 -5.21
N LEU A 8 -4.64 -20.98 -5.32
CA LEU A 8 -5.45 -19.76 -5.48
C LEU A 8 -5.38 -18.87 -4.25
N SER A 9 -5.61 -19.42 -3.06
CA SER A 9 -5.53 -18.66 -1.81
C SER A 9 -4.14 -18.08 -1.58
N PHE A 10 -3.08 -18.85 -1.83
CA PHE A 10 -1.70 -18.38 -1.75
C PHE A 10 -1.45 -17.20 -2.69
N VAL A 11 -1.80 -17.33 -3.98
CA VAL A 11 -1.59 -16.25 -4.96
C VAL A 11 -2.41 -15.02 -4.60
N THR A 12 -3.68 -15.16 -4.21
CA THR A 12 -4.53 -14.03 -3.80
C THR A 12 -3.95 -13.28 -2.60
N VAL A 13 -3.57 -14.00 -1.55
CA VAL A 13 -2.97 -13.39 -0.35
C VAL A 13 -1.60 -12.79 -0.68
N PHE A 14 -0.76 -13.51 -1.44
CA PHE A 14 0.55 -13.03 -1.82
C PHE A 14 0.47 -11.72 -2.62
N LEU A 15 -0.37 -11.65 -3.66
CA LEU A 15 -0.59 -10.42 -4.42
C LEU A 15 -1.18 -9.30 -3.56
N SER A 16 -2.07 -9.62 -2.63
CA SER A 16 -2.65 -8.64 -1.71
C SER A 16 -1.63 -8.04 -0.74
N GLU A 17 -0.60 -8.80 -0.38
CA GLU A 17 0.42 -8.41 0.59
C GLU A 17 1.68 -7.80 -0.05
N LEU A 18 1.92 -8.06 -1.34
CA LEU A 18 3.10 -7.57 -2.07
C LEU A 18 3.20 -6.05 -2.03
N GLY A 19 4.30 -5.54 -1.48
CA GLY A 19 4.55 -4.10 -1.38
C GLY A 19 3.81 -3.40 -0.24
N ASP A 20 3.20 -4.14 0.68
CA ASP A 20 2.61 -3.55 1.87
C ASP A 20 3.66 -2.90 2.77
N LYS A 21 3.21 -1.92 3.56
CA LYS A 21 4.01 -1.17 4.55
C LYS A 21 4.70 -2.11 5.53
N SER A 22 4.08 -3.24 5.88
CA SER A 22 4.69 -4.27 6.72
C SER A 22 5.95 -4.88 6.08
N GLN A 23 5.98 -5.08 4.75
CA GLN A 23 7.15 -5.60 4.03
C GLN A 23 8.29 -4.59 4.00
N VAL A 24 8.00 -3.30 3.78
CA VAL A 24 9.00 -2.22 3.85
C VAL A 24 9.59 -2.11 5.26
N ALA A 25 8.74 -2.19 6.30
CA ALA A 25 9.18 -2.20 7.69
C ALA A 25 10.07 -3.42 8.01
N ALA A 26 9.72 -4.60 7.50
CA ALA A 26 10.53 -5.82 7.67
C ALA A 26 11.91 -5.69 7.00
N ILE A 27 11.98 -5.12 5.80
CA ILE A 27 13.24 -4.88 5.09
C ILE A 27 14.08 -3.83 5.83
N ALA A 28 13.49 -2.73 6.29
CA ALA A 28 14.18 -1.69 7.05
C ALA A 28 14.73 -2.22 8.39
N LEU A 29 13.94 -3.03 9.10
CA LEU A 29 14.36 -3.68 10.34
C LEU A 29 15.46 -4.73 10.07
N GLY A 30 15.34 -5.48 8.96
CA GLY A 30 16.34 -6.44 8.53
C GLY A 30 17.68 -5.80 8.18
N GLY A 31 17.66 -4.66 7.49
CA GLY A 31 18.85 -3.91 7.08
C GLY A 31 19.58 -3.22 8.24
N SER A 32 18.89 -2.87 9.32
CA SER A 32 19.48 -2.27 10.52
C SER A 32 19.84 -3.28 11.62
N SER A 33 19.44 -4.53 11.48
CA SER A 33 19.64 -5.56 12.50
C SER A 33 20.95 -6.34 12.31
N LYS A 34 21.62 -6.67 13.42
CA LYS A 34 22.85 -7.48 13.41
C LYS A 34 22.62 -8.91 12.90
N SER A 35 21.36 -9.37 12.90
CA SER A 35 20.98 -10.72 12.49
C SER A 35 19.75 -10.70 11.57
N PRO A 36 19.93 -10.48 10.26
CA PRO A 36 18.83 -10.43 9.29
C PRO A 36 17.97 -11.70 9.25
N LYS A 37 18.60 -12.87 9.48
CA LYS A 37 17.90 -14.16 9.55
C LYS A 37 16.89 -14.22 10.70
N ALA A 38 17.23 -13.65 11.86
CA ALA A 38 16.33 -13.61 13.01
C ALA A 38 15.15 -12.67 12.77
N VAL A 39 15.39 -11.53 12.08
CA VAL A 39 14.31 -10.62 11.68
C VAL A 39 13.35 -11.32 10.74
N PHE A 40 13.86 -11.98 9.69
CA PHE A 40 13.05 -12.74 8.74
C PHE A 40 12.17 -13.79 9.44
N LEU A 41 12.76 -14.60 10.34
CA LEU A 41 12.01 -15.62 11.08
C LEU A 41 10.96 -14.99 12.00
N GLY A 42 11.30 -13.87 12.65
CA GLY A 42 10.39 -13.13 13.52
C GLY A 42 9.19 -12.55 12.78
N THR A 43 9.41 -11.87 11.65
CA THR A 43 8.31 -11.32 10.84
C THR A 43 7.48 -12.43 10.17
N ALA A 44 8.11 -13.49 9.69
CA ALA A 44 7.38 -14.66 9.16
C ALA A 44 6.49 -15.31 10.23
N ALA A 45 7.03 -15.53 11.45
CA ALA A 45 6.26 -16.08 12.56
C ALA A 45 5.12 -15.13 12.99
N ALA A 46 5.39 -13.82 13.05
CA ALA A 46 4.37 -12.83 13.38
C ALA A 46 3.22 -12.83 12.36
N LEU A 47 3.53 -12.90 11.05
CA LEU A 47 2.51 -12.96 10.00
C LEU A 47 1.66 -14.24 10.11
N LEU A 48 2.30 -15.39 10.33
CA LEU A 48 1.60 -16.66 10.51
C LEU A 48 0.67 -16.64 11.72
N LEU A 49 1.15 -16.11 12.86
CA LEU A 49 0.34 -15.98 14.07
C LEU A 49 -0.82 -15.01 13.88
N ALA A 50 -0.59 -13.85 13.26
CA ALA A 50 -1.64 -12.89 12.96
C ALA A 50 -2.72 -13.49 12.04
N SER A 51 -2.29 -14.23 11.02
CA SER A 51 -3.18 -14.92 10.09
C SER A 51 -4.00 -16.00 10.79
N LEU A 52 -3.36 -16.80 11.65
CA LEU A 52 -4.02 -17.85 12.41
C LEU A 52 -5.08 -17.27 13.35
N ILE A 53 -4.73 -16.23 14.11
CA ILE A 53 -5.68 -15.53 14.98
C ILE A 53 -6.84 -14.94 14.16
N GLY A 54 -6.53 -14.33 13.01
CA GLY A 54 -7.53 -13.78 12.10
C GLY A 54 -8.52 -14.82 11.59
N VAL A 55 -8.05 -16.02 11.23
CA VAL A 55 -8.91 -17.13 10.80
C VAL A 55 -9.77 -17.64 11.95
N LEU A 56 -9.19 -17.87 13.14
CA LEU A 56 -9.94 -18.35 14.31
C LEU A 56 -11.05 -17.36 14.72
N ILE A 57 -10.74 -16.07 14.76
CA ILE A 57 -11.73 -15.04 15.07
C ILE A 57 -12.73 -14.92 13.92
N GLY A 58 -12.28 -14.95 12.67
CA GLY A 58 -13.12 -14.81 11.49
C GLY A 58 -14.17 -15.92 11.37
N GLU A 59 -13.78 -17.17 11.61
CA GLU A 59 -14.69 -18.31 11.64
C GLU A 59 -15.76 -18.17 12.74
N GLY A 60 -15.34 -17.83 13.97
CA GLY A 60 -16.26 -17.59 15.09
C GLY A 60 -17.18 -16.38 14.84
N SER A 61 -16.67 -15.34 14.19
CA SER A 61 -17.44 -14.15 13.84
C SER A 61 -18.48 -14.44 12.76
N ALA A 62 -18.15 -15.28 11.78
CA ALA A 62 -19.05 -15.65 10.69
C ALA A 62 -20.28 -16.44 11.17
N THR A 63 -20.17 -17.15 12.29
CA THR A 63 -21.27 -17.90 12.91
C THR A 63 -22.07 -17.07 13.92
N LEU A 64 -21.46 -16.07 14.56
CA LEU A 64 -22.10 -15.24 15.59
C LEU A 64 -22.72 -13.94 15.07
N LEU A 65 -22.22 -13.36 13.98
CA LEU A 65 -22.61 -12.03 13.52
C LEU A 65 -23.53 -12.07 12.29
N PRO A 66 -24.76 -11.52 12.38
CA PRO A 66 -25.62 -11.35 11.21
C PRO A 66 -24.96 -10.47 10.12
N PRO A 67 -25.08 -10.82 8.83
CA PRO A 67 -24.50 -10.06 7.71
C PRO A 67 -24.72 -8.53 7.72
N PRO A 68 -25.90 -7.99 8.09
CA PRO A 68 -26.08 -6.54 8.13
C PRO A 68 -25.22 -5.83 9.19
N LEU A 69 -24.92 -6.49 10.31
CA LEU A 69 -24.05 -5.90 11.35
C LEU A 69 -22.61 -5.81 10.87
N VAL A 70 -22.09 -6.86 10.22
CA VAL A 70 -20.73 -6.87 9.65
C VAL A 70 -20.60 -5.78 8.59
N LYS A 71 -21.59 -5.63 7.70
CA LYS A 71 -21.62 -4.56 6.70
C LYS A 71 -21.68 -3.17 7.32
N GLY A 72 -22.50 -2.98 8.36
CA GLY A 72 -22.58 -1.71 9.08
C GLY A 72 -21.26 -1.34 9.75
N ALA A 73 -20.62 -2.30 10.42
CA ALA A 73 -19.30 -2.10 11.04
C ALA A 73 -18.22 -1.76 10.00
N ALA A 74 -18.20 -2.47 8.87
CA ALA A 74 -17.28 -2.17 7.78
C ALA A 74 -17.51 -0.76 7.20
N ALA A 75 -18.76 -0.38 6.94
CA ALA A 75 -19.11 0.94 6.44
C ALA A 75 -18.70 2.05 7.41
N LEU A 76 -18.93 1.86 8.71
CA LEU A 76 -18.49 2.80 9.73
C LEU A 76 -16.97 2.91 9.79
N GLY A 77 -16.25 1.78 9.73
CA GLY A 77 -14.79 1.76 9.70
C GLY A 77 -14.22 2.50 8.49
N PHE A 78 -14.78 2.26 7.30
CA PHE A 78 -14.43 3.00 6.09
C PHE A 78 -14.74 4.49 6.19
N LEU A 79 -15.88 4.86 6.78
CA LEU A 79 -16.26 6.27 6.98
C LEU A 79 -15.25 6.97 7.92
N VAL A 80 -14.93 6.34 9.05
CA VAL A 80 -13.94 6.87 10.00
C VAL A 80 -12.58 7.03 9.31
N MET A 81 -12.14 6.03 8.54
CA MET A 81 -10.86 6.11 7.84
C MET A 81 -10.86 7.18 6.75
N GLY A 82 -11.95 7.31 5.99
CA GLY A 82 -12.13 8.34 4.97
C GLY A 82 -12.12 9.75 5.56
N VAL A 83 -12.85 9.97 6.66
CA VAL A 83 -12.85 11.26 7.39
C VAL A 83 -11.46 11.56 7.94
N ARG A 84 -10.79 10.56 8.54
CA ARG A 84 -9.43 10.74 9.06
C ARG A 84 -8.46 11.12 7.94
N LEU A 85 -8.57 10.50 6.76
CA LEU A 85 -7.73 10.81 5.60
C LEU A 85 -7.98 12.24 5.08
N LEU A 86 -9.25 12.66 5.02
CA LEU A 86 -9.63 14.02 4.65
C LEU A 86 -9.10 15.07 5.64
N TRP A 87 -9.19 14.78 6.95
CA TRP A 87 -8.76 15.70 8.00
C TRP A 87 -7.23 15.77 8.14
N PHE A 88 -6.53 14.65 7.92
CA PHE A 88 -5.05 14.59 7.97
C PHE A 88 -4.37 14.92 6.64
N GLY A 89 -5.13 15.24 5.58
CA GLY A 89 -4.64 16.06 4.48
C GLY A 89 -3.39 15.54 3.74
N GLU A 90 -3.26 14.24 3.48
CA GLU A 90 -2.23 13.75 2.54
C GLU A 90 -2.60 14.04 1.07
N VAL A 91 -3.79 14.63 0.87
CA VAL A 91 -4.30 15.08 -0.44
C VAL A 91 -3.41 16.18 -1.02
N GLU A 92 -2.79 17.04 -0.21
CA GLU A 92 -1.82 18.04 -0.72
C GLU A 92 -0.53 17.40 -1.24
N ALA A 93 -0.09 16.28 -0.66
CA ALA A 93 1.11 15.57 -1.12
C ALA A 93 0.87 14.85 -2.46
N VAL A 94 -0.31 14.23 -2.63
CA VAL A 94 -0.68 13.58 -3.90
C VAL A 94 -1.02 14.62 -4.98
N ALA A 95 -1.73 15.70 -4.63
CA ALA A 95 -2.03 16.82 -5.52
C ALA A 95 -0.74 17.57 -5.95
N GLY A 96 0.21 17.74 -5.04
CA GLY A 96 1.52 18.32 -5.34
C GLY A 96 2.38 17.43 -6.26
N ALA A 97 2.34 16.11 -6.06
CA ALA A 97 3.06 15.15 -6.90
C ALA A 97 2.52 15.13 -8.35
N ILE A 98 1.19 15.15 -8.54
CA ILE A 98 0.57 15.21 -9.88
C ILE A 98 0.76 16.58 -10.55
N ALA A 99 0.75 17.69 -9.79
CA ALA A 99 1.03 19.03 -10.32
C ALA A 99 2.50 19.21 -10.76
N SER A 100 3.45 18.54 -10.10
CA SER A 100 4.85 18.56 -10.51
C SER A 100 5.16 17.73 -11.78
N THR A 101 4.22 16.87 -12.21
CA THR A 101 4.35 16.05 -13.44
C THR A 101 3.74 16.72 -14.67
N THR A 102 2.90 17.75 -14.49
CA THR A 102 2.49 18.62 -15.59
C THR A 102 3.64 19.56 -15.92
N VAL A 103 4.50 19.15 -16.84
CA VAL A 103 5.50 20.00 -17.50
C VAL A 103 4.80 21.28 -17.94
N ASP A 104 5.16 22.42 -17.35
CA ASP A 104 4.74 23.74 -17.81
C ASP A 104 5.29 23.93 -19.24
N PRO A 105 4.43 23.95 -20.28
CA PRO A 105 4.88 24.06 -21.67
C PRO A 105 5.51 25.43 -21.97
N THR A 106 5.44 26.38 -21.03
CA THR A 106 5.93 27.75 -21.22
C THR A 106 7.46 27.86 -21.08
N GLU A 107 8.10 26.97 -20.31
CA GLU A 107 9.55 27.04 -20.06
C GLU A 107 10.40 26.51 -21.24
N SER A 108 9.83 25.59 -22.04
CA SER A 108 10.52 25.05 -23.23
C SER A 108 10.48 25.97 -24.46
N ALA A 109 9.53 26.91 -24.55
CA ALA A 109 9.40 27.78 -25.72
C ALA A 109 10.41 28.94 -25.71
N ILE A 110 10.78 29.44 -24.53
CA ILE A 110 11.66 30.63 -24.42
C ILE A 110 13.12 30.29 -24.72
N GLN A 111 13.55 29.03 -24.53
CA GLN A 111 14.95 28.63 -24.79
C GLN A 111 15.22 28.27 -26.26
N THR A 112 14.20 27.92 -27.04
CA THR A 112 14.37 27.60 -28.47
C THR A 112 14.41 28.85 -29.36
N GLU A 113 13.73 29.94 -28.99
CA GLU A 113 13.67 31.14 -29.84
C GLU A 113 14.89 32.07 -29.69
N ALA A 114 15.65 31.96 -28.58
CA ALA A 114 16.85 32.79 -28.35
C ALA A 114 18.11 32.31 -29.09
N ALA A 115 18.07 31.15 -29.76
CA ALA A 115 19.23 30.55 -30.43
C ALA A 115 19.19 30.64 -31.97
N ALA A 116 18.17 31.28 -32.55
CA ALA A 116 17.99 31.36 -34.00
C ALA A 116 18.29 32.77 -34.56
N GLU A 117 19.45 32.86 -35.21
CA GLU A 117 19.96 33.86 -36.18
C GLU A 117 20.89 35.00 -35.69
N PRO A 118 21.84 35.49 -36.53
CA PRO A 118 22.60 34.85 -37.62
C PRO A 118 24.11 35.15 -37.54
N ILE A 119 24.99 34.23 -37.94
CA ILE A 119 26.35 34.57 -38.39
C ILE A 119 26.63 33.82 -39.69
N GLU A 120 26.24 34.44 -40.80
CA GLU A 120 26.88 34.24 -42.10
C GLU A 120 28.34 34.69 -41.99
N GLN A 121 29.26 33.78 -42.26
CA GLN A 121 30.55 34.04 -42.90
C GLN A 121 30.71 33.06 -44.05
#